data_AF-A0A967YDE4-F1
#
_entry.id   AF-A0A967YDE4-F1
#
_cell.length_a   1.000
_cell.length_b   1.000
_cell.length_c   1.000
_cell.angle_alpha   90.00
_cell.angle_beta   90.00
_cell.angle_gamma   90.00
#
_symmetry.space_group_name_H-M   'P 1'
#
loop_
_entity.id
_entity.type
_entity.pdbx_description
1 polymer ?
#
loop_
_entity_poly.entity_id
_entity_poly.type
_entity_poly.pdbx_seq_one_letter_code
_entity_poly.pdbx_strand_id
1 'polypeptide(L)'
;MDKMEFKPYVPADSTMREFTFKALLIGVILACILGAANAYLGMKAGLTVAATFPAAVVAMAVLRPFRGTILEENLARTTASVGEALVAGAIFTIPAFVISGVWSELRFFESTAIMLIGGVLGVLFVVILRRT
;
A
#
# COMPACT_ATOMS: atom_id res chain seq x y z
N MET A 1 -39.23 -3.60 -13.14
CA MET A 1 -37.79 -3.65 -13.50
C MET A 1 -37.20 -4.75 -12.66
N ASP A 2 -36.89 -5.90 -13.27
CA ASP A 2 -36.21 -7.00 -12.58
C ASP A 2 -34.89 -6.46 -12.04
N LYS A 3 -34.71 -6.48 -10.71
CA LYS A 3 -33.42 -6.19 -10.10
C LYS A 3 -32.52 -7.35 -10.48
N MET A 4 -31.67 -7.17 -11.50
CA MET A 4 -30.59 -8.12 -11.76
C MET A 4 -29.81 -8.31 -10.46
N GLU A 5 -29.89 -9.51 -9.91
CA GLU A 5 -29.19 -9.91 -8.70
C GLU A 5 -27.69 -9.79 -8.96
N PHE A 6 -26.98 -8.99 -8.15
CA PHE A 6 -25.55 -8.81 -8.30
C PHE A 6 -24.85 -10.14 -8.03
N LYS A 7 -24.25 -10.73 -9.07
CA LYS A 7 -23.44 -11.95 -8.95
C LYS A 7 -21.96 -11.56 -8.87
N PRO A 8 -21.28 -11.73 -7.72
CA PRO A 8 -19.86 -11.41 -7.59
C PRO A 8 -19.00 -12.26 -8.52
N TYR A 9 -17.89 -11.70 -9.02
CA TYR A 9 -16.93 -12.43 -9.86
C TYR A 9 -16.26 -13.59 -9.10
N VAL A 10 -16.01 -13.42 -7.80
CA VAL A 10 -15.58 -14.48 -6.88
C VAL A 10 -16.72 -14.73 -5.89
N PRO A 11 -17.38 -15.91 -5.93
CA PRO A 11 -18.39 -16.29 -4.94
C PRO A 11 -17.81 -16.39 -3.53
N ALA A 12 -18.62 -16.14 -2.49
CA ALA A 12 -18.20 -16.27 -1.09
C ALA A 12 -17.76 -17.71 -0.73
N ASP A 13 -18.32 -18.71 -1.42
CA ASP A 13 -18.00 -20.13 -1.21
C ASP A 13 -16.77 -20.60 -2.03
N SER A 14 -16.06 -19.67 -2.69
CA SER A 14 -14.91 -20.01 -3.52
C SER A 14 -13.70 -20.44 -2.66
N THR A 15 -13.05 -21.54 -3.04
CA THR A 15 -11.79 -22.00 -2.43
C THR A 15 -10.55 -21.39 -3.10
N MET A 16 -10.71 -20.26 -3.80
CA MET A 16 -9.61 -19.59 -4.50
C MET A 16 -8.58 -19.08 -3.49
N ARG A 17 -7.29 -19.25 -3.81
CA ARG A 17 -6.21 -18.77 -2.93
C ARG A 17 -6.19 -17.25 -2.92
N GLU A 18 -6.32 -16.66 -1.73
CA GLU A 18 -6.25 -15.20 -1.49
C GLU A 18 -4.88 -14.80 -0.94
N PHE A 19 -4.53 -15.32 0.24
CA PHE A 19 -3.29 -15.00 0.93
C PHE A 19 -2.20 -16.04 0.63
N THR A 20 -1.22 -15.67 -0.19
CA THR A 20 -0.07 -16.54 -0.48
C THR A 20 1.25 -15.81 -0.33
N PHE A 21 2.27 -16.57 0.10
CA PHE A 21 3.61 -16.04 0.33
C PHE A 21 4.23 -15.44 -0.94
N LYS A 22 3.99 -16.05 -2.11
CA LYS A 22 4.47 -15.53 -3.41
C LYS A 22 3.88 -14.14 -3.73
N ALA A 23 2.57 -13.95 -3.51
CA ALA A 23 1.90 -12.68 -3.80
C ALA A 23 2.35 -11.59 -2.83
N LEU A 24 2.50 -11.93 -1.55
CA LEU A 24 3.07 -11.05 -0.55
C LEU A 24 4.50 -10.62 -0.92
N LEU A 25 5.36 -11.57 -1.29
CA LEU A 25 6.76 -11.30 -1.64
C LEU A 25 6.87 -10.38 -2.87
N ILE A 26 6.09 -10.65 -3.92
CA ILE A 26 6.02 -9.79 -5.12
C ILE A 26 5.58 -8.38 -4.72
N GLY A 27 4.55 -8.27 -3.89
CA GLY A 27 4.04 -6.99 -3.39
C GLY A 27 5.09 -6.21 -2.60
N VAL A 28 5.84 -6.86 -1.70
CA VAL A 28 6.90 -6.22 -0.91
C VAL A 28 8.04 -5.72 -1.81
N ILE A 29 8.48 -6.54 -2.77
CA ILE A 29 9.52 -6.13 -3.73
C ILE A 29 9.05 -4.91 -4.53
N LEU A 30 7.82 -4.93 -5.03
CA LEU A 30 7.24 -3.80 -5.75
C LEU A 30 7.09 -2.57 -4.86
N ALA A 31 6.69 -2.73 -3.59
CA ALA A 31 6.61 -1.62 -2.63
C ALA A 31 7.98 -0.96 -2.42
N CYS A 32 9.05 -1.73 -2.30
CA CYS A 32 10.40 -1.21 -2.17
C CYS A 32 10.86 -0.45 -3.42
N ILE A 33 10.67 -1.05 -4.61
CA ILE A 33 11.13 -0.46 -5.87
C ILE A 33 10.33 0.80 -6.20
N LEU A 34 9.00 0.69 -6.23
CA LEU A 34 8.12 1.80 -6.59
C LEU A 34 8.08 2.86 -5.50
N GLY A 35 8.19 2.46 -4.24
CA GLY A 35 8.35 3.38 -3.12
C GLY A 35 9.64 4.19 -3.24
N ALA A 36 10.78 3.55 -3.48
CA ALA A 36 12.05 4.27 -3.69
C ALA A 36 11.99 5.22 -4.89
N ALA A 37 11.38 4.78 -6.01
CA ALA A 37 11.16 5.62 -7.17
C ALA A 37 10.30 6.85 -6.83
N ASN A 38 9.18 6.65 -6.11
CA ASN A 38 8.32 7.75 -5.68
C ASN A 38 8.98 8.66 -4.64
N ALA A 39 9.87 8.14 -3.80
CA ALA A 39 10.62 8.95 -2.84
C ALA A 39 11.55 9.90 -3.59
N TYR A 40 12.30 9.37 -4.56
CA TYR A 40 13.19 10.16 -5.40
C TYR A 40 12.44 11.21 -6.22
N LEU A 41 11.38 10.79 -6.93
CA LEU A 41 10.57 11.70 -7.74
C LEU A 41 9.86 12.75 -6.89
N GLY A 42 9.29 12.35 -5.75
CA GLY A 42 8.62 13.25 -4.82
C GLY A 42 9.56 14.31 -4.26
N MET A 43 10.76 13.93 -3.83
CA MET A 43 11.74 14.89 -3.31
C MET A 43 12.34 15.79 -4.40
N LYS A 44 12.54 15.28 -5.63
CA LYS A 44 13.22 16.02 -6.69
C LYS A 44 12.27 16.89 -7.53
N ALA A 45 11.10 16.37 -7.87
CA ALA A 45 10.15 17.00 -8.78
C ALA A 45 8.90 17.54 -8.06
N GLY A 46 8.73 17.26 -6.76
CA GLY A 46 7.55 17.67 -5.99
C GLY A 46 6.26 16.95 -6.39
N LEU A 47 6.35 15.95 -7.27
CA LEU A 47 5.22 15.19 -7.81
C LEU A 47 5.48 13.69 -7.62
N THR A 48 4.45 12.95 -7.19
CA THR A 48 4.48 11.50 -7.10
C THR A 48 3.76 10.89 -8.29
N VAL A 49 4.15 9.66 -8.66
CA VAL A 49 3.44 8.89 -9.69
C VAL A 49 2.57 7.85 -9.00
N ALA A 50 1.38 7.61 -9.54
CA ALA A 50 0.51 6.53 -9.08
C ALA A 50 1.18 5.18 -9.35
N ALA A 51 1.90 4.67 -8.35
CA ALA A 51 2.67 3.43 -8.41
C ALA A 51 1.76 2.20 -8.52
N THR A 52 0.50 2.34 -8.13
CA THR A 52 -0.49 1.27 -8.20
C THR A 52 -0.72 0.74 -9.63
N PHE A 53 -0.67 1.58 -10.66
CA PHE A 53 -0.84 1.14 -12.05
C PHE A 53 0.30 0.24 -12.55
N PRO A 54 1.58 0.65 -12.48
CA PRO A 54 2.68 -0.23 -12.85
C PRO A 54 2.76 -1.46 -11.93
N ALA A 55 2.45 -1.31 -10.63
CA ALA A 55 2.38 -2.46 -9.72
C ALA A 55 1.38 -3.53 -10.19
N ALA A 56 0.18 -3.13 -10.62
CA ALA A 56 -0.84 -4.04 -11.14
C ALA A 56 -0.35 -4.82 -12.36
N VAL A 57 0.25 -4.12 -13.33
CA VAL A 57 0.74 -4.73 -14.58
C VAL A 57 1.88 -5.70 -14.29
N VAL A 58 2.85 -5.29 -13.46
CA VAL A 58 3.99 -6.14 -13.11
C VAL A 58 3.55 -7.33 -12.26
N ALA A 59 2.66 -7.14 -11.27
CA ALA A 59 2.14 -8.23 -10.46
C ALA A 59 1.42 -9.27 -11.31
N MET A 60 0.55 -8.85 -12.25
CA MET A 60 -0.10 -9.76 -13.21
C MET A 60 0.93 -10.52 -14.05
N ALA A 61 1.94 -9.82 -14.60
CA ALA A 61 2.96 -10.43 -15.44
C ALA A 61 3.77 -11.49 -14.69
N VAL A 62 4.18 -11.19 -13.45
CA VAL A 62 5.00 -12.08 -12.62
C VAL A 62 4.19 -13.25 -12.06
N LEU A 63 2.90 -13.06 -11.74
CA LEU A 63 2.04 -14.13 -11.22
C LEU A 63 1.54 -15.09 -12.30
N ARG A 64 1.47 -14.66 -13.58
CA ARG A 64 0.91 -15.45 -14.68
C ARG A 64 1.60 -16.80 -14.92
N PRO A 65 2.94 -16.93 -14.91
CA PRO A 65 3.63 -18.22 -14.99
C PRO A 65 3.28 -19.18 -13.84
N PHE A 66 2.95 -18.65 -12.65
CA PHE A 66 2.59 -19.43 -11.47
C PHE A 66 1.08 -19.69 -11.36
N ARG A 67 0.32 -19.47 -12.44
CA ARG A 67 -1.15 -19.53 -12.47
C ARG A 67 -1.79 -18.77 -11.30
N GLY A 68 -1.28 -17.56 -11.04
CA GLY A 68 -1.76 -16.74 -9.95
C GLY A 68 -3.22 -16.35 -10.12
N THR A 69 -3.95 -16.26 -9.01
CA THR A 69 -5.37 -15.89 -8.99
C THR A 69 -5.54 -14.37 -9.03
N ILE A 70 -6.75 -13.90 -9.32
CA ILE A 70 -7.09 -12.47 -9.23
C ILE A 70 -6.99 -11.96 -7.78
N LEU A 71 -7.23 -12.84 -6.81
CA LEU A 71 -7.13 -12.49 -5.38
C LEU A 71 -5.65 -12.34 -4.96
N GLU A 72 -4.76 -13.17 -5.49
CA GLU A 72 -3.31 -13.03 -5.32
C GLU A 72 -2.77 -11.76 -5.97
N GLU A 73 -3.28 -11.39 -7.15
CA GLU A 73 -2.93 -10.11 -7.79
C GLU A 73 -3.40 -8.92 -6.95
N ASN A 74 -4.64 -8.95 -6.46
CA ASN A 74 -5.17 -7.91 -5.58
C ASN A 74 -4.29 -7.77 -4.33
N LEU A 75 -3.88 -8.88 -3.70
CA LEU A 75 -2.99 -8.86 -2.55
C LEU A 75 -1.63 -8.22 -2.90
N ALA A 76 -1.00 -8.64 -4.00
CA ALA A 76 0.29 -8.12 -4.42
C ALA A 76 0.21 -6.61 -4.73
N ARG A 77 -0.83 -6.17 -5.45
CA ARG A 77 -1.06 -4.76 -5.78
C ARG A 77 -1.33 -3.91 -4.53
N THR A 78 -2.18 -4.37 -3.62
CA THR A 78 -2.45 -3.66 -2.36
C THR A 78 -1.19 -3.58 -1.50
N THR A 79 -0.40 -4.65 -1.43
CA THR A 79 0.89 -4.63 -0.72
C THR A 79 1.86 -3.63 -1.35
N ALA A 80 1.92 -3.58 -2.69
CA ALA A 80 2.76 -2.62 -3.41
C ALA A 80 2.35 -1.16 -3.13
N SER A 81 1.04 -0.86 -3.08
CA SER A 81 0.54 0.50 -2.85
C SER A 81 0.78 1.00 -1.42
N VAL A 82 1.03 0.12 -0.44
CA VAL A 82 1.47 0.53 0.91
C VAL A 82 2.79 1.32 0.84
N GLY A 83 3.70 0.95 -0.06
CA GLY A 83 4.95 1.69 -0.28
C GLY A 83 4.70 3.13 -0.74
N GLU A 84 3.68 3.35 -1.58
CA GLU A 84 3.26 4.68 -2.03
C GLU A 84 2.75 5.53 -0.86
N ALA A 85 1.87 4.98 -0.01
CA ALA A 85 1.33 5.69 1.15
C ALA A 85 2.40 6.05 2.19
N LEU A 86 3.33 5.13 2.47
CA LEU A 86 4.46 5.38 3.37
C LEU A 86 5.31 6.56 2.86
N VAL A 87 5.68 6.50 1.59
CA VAL A 87 6.56 7.49 0.96
C VAL A 87 5.88 8.85 0.87
N ALA A 88 4.58 8.90 0.56
CA ALA A 88 3.81 10.14 0.51
C ALA A 88 3.89 10.94 1.82
N GLY A 89 3.92 10.27 2.98
CA GLY A 89 4.19 10.93 4.26
C GLY A 89 5.66 11.35 4.41
N ALA A 90 6.59 10.42 4.13
CA ALA A 90 8.01 10.62 4.38
C ALA A 90 8.63 11.76 3.56
N ILE A 91 8.26 11.92 2.28
CA ILE A 91 8.86 12.90 1.36
C ILE A 91 8.63 14.35 1.77
N PHE A 92 7.60 14.64 2.55
CA PHE A 92 7.31 15.98 3.05
C PHE A 92 7.78 16.16 4.49
N THR A 93 7.57 15.15 5.34
CA THR A 93 7.90 15.24 6.77
C THR A 93 9.40 15.28 7.02
N ILE A 94 10.18 14.42 6.36
CA ILE A 94 11.63 14.33 6.61
C ILE A 94 12.34 15.63 6.20
N PRO A 95 12.17 16.16 4.97
CA PRO A 95 12.80 17.43 4.61
C PRO A 95 12.35 18.59 5.49
N ALA A 96 11.08 18.65 5.88
CA ALA A 96 10.58 19.70 6.78
C ALA A 96 11.31 19.70 8.13
N PHE A 97 11.55 18.53 8.72
CA PHE A 97 12.31 18.42 9.98
C PHE A 97 13.80 18.75 9.83
N VAL A 98 14.40 18.41 8.69
CA VAL A 98 15.79 18.76 8.41
C VAL A 98 15.93 20.27 8.22
N ILE A 99 15.06 20.91 7.43
CA ILE A 99 15.10 22.36 7.16
C ILE A 99 14.83 23.19 8.42
N SER A 100 13.95 22.72 9.30
CA SER A 100 13.63 23.40 10.57
C SER A 100 14.68 23.18 11.68
N GLY A 101 15.68 22.33 11.46
CA GLY A 101 16.75 22.06 12.42
C GLY A 101 16.36 21.15 13.59
N VAL A 102 15.09 20.76 13.70
CA VAL A 102 14.54 19.96 14.81
C VAL A 102 14.84 18.47 14.71
N TRP A 103 15.44 18.00 13.59
CA TRP A 103 15.76 16.59 13.39
C TRP A 103 16.61 16.00 14.53
N SER A 104 17.56 16.78 15.05
CA SER A 104 18.47 16.39 16.15
C SER A 104 17.78 16.33 17.51
N GLU A 105 16.67 17.04 17.66
CA GLU A 105 15.90 17.19 18.91
C GLU A 105 14.71 16.22 18.99
N LEU A 106 14.52 15.41 17.94
CA LEU A 106 13.44 14.43 17.88
C LEU A 106 13.59 13.37 18.97
N ARG A 107 12.58 13.34 19.84
CA ARG A 107 12.33 12.25 20.78
C ARG A 107 11.84 11.02 20.02
N PHE A 108 12.77 10.29 19.43
CA PHE A 108 12.51 9.21 18.48
C PHE A 108 11.45 8.22 18.98
N PHE A 109 11.61 7.68 20.19
CA PHE A 109 10.70 6.67 20.72
C PHE A 109 9.28 7.18 20.94
N GLU A 110 9.14 8.41 21.45
CA GLU A 110 7.87 9.06 21.71
C GLU A 110 7.16 9.40 20.40
N SER A 111 7.89 9.96 19.42
CA SER A 111 7.36 10.22 18.09
C SER A 111 6.92 8.92 17.40
N THR A 112 7.71 7.86 17.48
CA THR A 112 7.35 6.54 16.93
C THR A 112 6.11 5.98 17.62
N ALA A 113 6.01 6.07 18.96
CA ALA A 113 4.85 5.61 19.70
C ALA A 113 3.57 6.37 19.29
N ILE A 114 3.65 7.70 19.16
CA ILE A 114 2.53 8.53 18.71
C ILE A 114 2.10 8.15 17.29
N MET A 115 3.05 8.00 16.37
CA MET A 115 2.76 7.59 14.99
C MET A 115 2.14 6.19 14.93
N LEU A 116 2.62 5.25 15.75
CA LEU A 116 2.10 3.89 15.81
C LEU A 116 0.67 3.87 16.34
N ILE A 117 0.39 4.58 17.44
CA ILE A 117 -0.97 4.69 18.00
C ILE A 117 -1.91 5.35 16.99
N GLY A 118 -1.49 6.47 16.38
CA GLY A 118 -2.28 7.16 15.36
C GLY A 118 -2.58 6.27 14.14
N GLY A 119 -1.60 5.51 13.67
CA GLY A 119 -1.76 4.55 12.58
C GLY A 119 -2.75 3.43 12.91
N VAL A 120 -2.63 2.82 14.09
CA VAL A 120 -3.56 1.78 14.56
C VAL A 120 -4.97 2.34 14.71
N LEU A 121 -5.13 3.51 15.33
CA LEU A 121 -6.43 4.17 15.46
C LEU A 121 -7.06 4.46 14.10
N GLY A 122 -6.28 4.93 13.12
CA GLY A 122 -6.74 5.16 11.75
C GLY A 122 -7.29 3.89 11.11
N VAL A 123 -6.58 2.76 11.23
CA VAL A 123 -7.06 1.46 10.73
C VAL A 123 -8.37 1.05 11.41
N LEU A 124 -8.45 1.18 12.74
CA LEU A 124 -9.66 0.84 13.49
C LEU A 124 -10.87 1.69 13.06
N PHE A 125 -10.67 2.99 12.86
CA PHE A 125 -11.71 3.91 12.38
C PHE A 125 -12.24 3.52 10.99
N VAL A 126 -11.34 3.18 10.06
CA VAL A 126 -11.74 2.74 8.71
C VAL A 126 -12.55 1.45 8.76
N VAL A 127 -12.20 0.52 9.65
CA VAL A 127 -12.94 -0.74 9.83
C VAL A 127 -14.37 -0.49 10.33
N ILE A 128 -14.55 0.44 11.28
CA ILE A 128 -15.87 0.81 11.81
C ILE A 128 -16.72 1.44 10.70
N LEU A 129 -16.19 2.46 10.02
CA LEU A 129 -16.93 3.19 8.97
C LEU A 129 -17.38 2.25 7.84
N ARG A 130 -16.57 1.26 7.48
CA ARG A 130 -16.90 0.29 6.41
C ARG A 130 -18.13 -0.58 6.73
N ARG A 131 -18.54 -0.71 8.00
CA ARG A 131 -19.69 -1.54 8.41
C ARG A 131 -21.00 -0.75 8.59
N THR A 132 -20.96 0.56 8.39
CA THR A 132 -22.13 1.46 8.49
C THR A 132 -22.58 1.87 7.11
#